data_AF-A4YVE9-F1
#
_entry.id   AF-A4YVE9-F1
#
_cell.length_a   1.000
_cell.length_b   1.000
_cell.length_c   1.000
_cell.angle_alpha   90.00
_cell.angle_beta   90.00
_cell.angle_gamma   90.00
#
_symmetry.space_group_name_H-M   'P 1'
#
loop_
_entity.id
_entity.type
_entity.pdbx_description
1 polymer ?
#
loop_
_entity_poly.entity_id
_entity_poly.type
_entity_poly.pdbx_seq_one_letter_code
_entity_poly.pdbx_strand_id
1 'polypeptide(L)' 'MDAHNIDDPLADLALEKAIHLRWTLRDIKANRLTLSPVSDDDLALLTERGLVALSDGVPTLTDAGQDAIG' A
#
# COMPACT_ATOMS: atom_id res chain seq x y z
N MET A 1 25.71 8.53 0.37
CA MET A 1 24.26 8.51 0.13
C MET A 1 23.82 7.12 0.51
N ASP A 2 23.38 7.07 1.75
CA ASP A 2 23.15 5.87 2.54
C ASP A 2 22.01 5.09 1.90
N ALA A 3 22.31 3.86 1.49
CA ALA A 3 21.31 2.87 1.13
C ALA A 3 20.38 2.73 2.35
N HIS A 4 19.24 3.41 2.32
CA HIS A 4 18.16 3.07 3.21
C HIS A 4 17.87 1.60 2.96
N ASN A 5 18.11 0.81 4.00
CA ASN A 5 17.69 -0.56 4.14
C ASN A 5 16.36 -0.72 3.39
N ILE A 6 16.24 -1.75 2.56
CA ILE A 6 14.96 -2.19 1.99
C ILE A 6 14.14 -2.74 3.18
N ASP A 7 13.75 -1.84 4.07
CA ASP A 7 12.91 -2.10 5.23
C ASP A 7 11.52 -2.18 4.63
N ASP A 8 11.07 -3.41 4.39
CA ASP A 8 9.73 -3.66 3.91
C ASP A 8 8.77 -2.82 4.80
N PRO A 9 8.03 -1.85 4.22
CA PRO A 9 7.29 -0.86 5.01
C PRO A 9 6.14 -1.48 5.84
N LEU A 10 5.93 -2.79 5.66
CA LEU A 10 4.94 -3.64 6.28
C LEU A 10 5.57 -4.70 7.22
N ALA A 11 6.89 -4.75 7.39
CA ALA A 11 7.59 -5.78 8.17
C ALA A 11 7.25 -5.77 9.67
N ASP A 12 6.86 -4.61 10.20
CA ASP A 12 6.41 -4.43 11.59
C ASP A 12 5.00 -5.01 11.83
N LEU A 13 4.25 -5.31 10.76
CA LEU A 13 2.90 -5.85 10.87
C LEU A 13 2.91 -7.38 10.95
N ALA A 14 1.83 -7.95 11.49
CA ALA A 14 1.59 -9.39 11.41
C ALA A 14 1.63 -9.87 9.95
N LEU A 15 2.21 -11.04 9.70
CA LEU A 15 2.41 -11.60 8.36
C LEU A 15 1.12 -11.57 7.52
N GLU A 16 -0.01 -11.96 8.10
CA GLU A 16 -1.31 -11.94 7.43
C GLU A 16 -1.73 -10.54 7.00
N LYS A 17 -1.54 -9.54 7.89
CA LYS A 17 -1.82 -8.12 7.61
C LYS A 17 -0.89 -7.60 6.52
N ALA A 18 0.40 -7.92 6.58
CA ALA A 18 1.37 -7.52 5.56
C ALA A 18 1.02 -8.11 4.17
N ILE A 19 0.66 -9.40 4.11
CA ILE A 19 0.22 -10.05 2.86
C ILE A 19 -1.05 -9.38 2.32
N HIS A 20 -2.04 -9.13 3.18
CA HIS A 20 -3.28 -8.46 2.82
C HIS A 20 -3.02 -7.06 2.23
N LEU A 21 -2.19 -6.25 2.88
CA LEU A 21 -1.86 -4.91 2.42
C LEU A 21 -1.08 -4.90 1.10
N ARG A 22 -0.19 -5.87 0.86
CA ARG A 22 0.47 -6.02 -0.46
C ARG A 22 -0.51 -6.36 -1.56
N TRP A 23 -1.51 -7.20 -1.27
CA TRP A 23 -2.60 -7.48 -2.20
C TRP A 23 -3.44 -6.24 -2.48
N THR A 24 -3.77 -5.47 -1.44
CA THR A 24 -4.46 -4.18 -1.56
C THR A 24 -3.70 -3.21 -2.47
N LEU A 25 -2.39 -3.05 -2.27
CA LEU A 25 -1.55 -2.22 -3.13
C LEU A 25 -1.60 -2.69 -4.60
N ARG A 26 -1.56 -4.00 -4.84
CA ARG A 26 -1.68 -4.58 -6.18
C ARG A 26 -3.06 -4.32 -6.80
N ASP A 27 -4.12 -4.34 -5.99
CA ASP A 27 -5.49 -4.09 -6.43
C ASP A 27 -5.71 -2.62 -6.80
N ILE A 28 -5.19 -1.69 -5.99
CA ILE A 28 -5.14 -0.24 -6.27
C ILE A 28 -4.41 0.00 -7.59
N LYS A 29 -3.23 -0.60 -7.79
CA LYS A 29 -2.46 -0.48 -9.05
C LYS A 29 -3.23 -1.02 -10.26
N ALA A 30 -4.02 -2.07 -10.08
CA ALA A 30 -4.84 -2.67 -11.13
C ALA A 30 -6.21 -1.98 -11.31
N ASN A 31 -6.51 -0.93 -10.53
CA ASN A 31 -7.80 -0.25 -10.47
C ASN A 31 -8.98 -1.22 -10.27
N ARG A 32 -8.77 -2.27 -9.46
CA ARG A 32 -9.74 -3.34 -9.20
C ARG A 32 -10.64 -3.09 -7.98
N LEU A 33 -10.53 -1.89 -7.40
CA LEU A 33 -11.28 -1.41 -6.24
C LEU A 33 -12.81 -1.39 -6.44
N THR A 34 -13.26 -1.53 -7.69
CA THR A 34 -14.69 -1.66 -8.03
C THR A 34 -15.29 -3.03 -7.67
N LEU A 35 -14.46 -4.08 -7.57
CA LEU A 35 -14.91 -5.45 -7.26
C LEU A 35 -14.73 -5.81 -5.79
N SER A 36 -13.77 -5.20 -5.10
CA SER A 36 -13.62 -5.30 -3.65
C SER A 36 -13.25 -3.93 -3.09
N PRO A 37 -14.18 -3.26 -2.38
CA PRO A 37 -13.84 -2.04 -1.68
C PRO A 37 -12.78 -2.36 -0.62
N VAL A 38 -11.70 -1.59 -0.65
CA VAL A 38 -10.65 -1.65 0.37
C VAL A 38 -11.19 -1.03 1.66
N SER A 39 -10.83 -1.60 2.80
CA SER A 39 -11.23 -1.05 4.10
C SER A 39 -10.60 0.33 4.31
N ASP A 40 -11.37 1.30 4.78
CA ASP A 40 -10.87 2.64 5.12
C ASP A 40 -9.68 2.60 6.10
N ASP A 41 -9.66 1.65 7.04
CA ASP A 41 -8.54 1.46 7.98
C ASP A 41 -7.25 1.06 7.25
N ASP A 42 -7.34 0.16 6.27
CA ASP A 42 -6.19 -0.26 5.48
C ASP A 42 -5.72 0.88 4.56
N LEU A 43 -6.67 1.64 3.99
CA LEU A 43 -6.36 2.80 3.16
C LEU A 43 -5.65 3.90 3.96
N ALA A 44 -6.16 4.22 5.15
CA ALA A 44 -5.58 5.20 6.05
C ALA A 44 -4.17 4.78 6.48
N LEU A 45 -3.97 3.51 6.81
CA LEU A 45 -2.65 2.97 7.15
C LEU A 45 -1.66 3.07 5.97
N LEU A 46 -2.08 2.68 4.77
CA LEU A 46 -1.23 2.78 3.57
C LEU A 46 -0.88 4.23 3.22
N THR A 47 -1.81 5.16 3.45
CA THR A 47 -1.57 6.59 3.27
C THR A 47 -0.66 7.17 4.33
N GLU A 48 -0.82 6.81 5.60
CA GLU A 48 0.07 7.21 6.69
C GLU A 48 1.51 6.73 6.46
N ARG A 49 1.67 5.52 5.91
CA ARG A 49 2.96 4.95 5.54
C ARG A 49 3.54 5.51 4.24
N GLY A 50 2.83 6.39 3.55
CA GLY A 50 3.26 7.00 2.29
C GLY A 50 3.28 6.04 1.09
N LEU A 51 2.59 4.89 1.17
CA LEU A 51 2.50 3.88 0.11
C LEU A 51 1.38 4.19 -0.89
N VAL A 52 0.35 4.91 -0.43
CA VAL A 52 -0.81 5.30 -1.23
C VAL A 52 -1.09 6.79 -1.01
N ALA A 53 -1.36 7.52 -2.08
CA ALA A 53 -1.85 8.89 -2.04
C ALA A 53 -3.32 8.93 -2.48
N LEU A 54 -4.14 9.69 -1.78
CA LEU A 54 -5.51 9.99 -2.17
C LEU A 54 -5.50 11.22 -3.10
N SER A 55 -5.83 11.02 -4.37
CA SER A 55 -5.99 12.10 -5.36
C SER A 55 -7.44 12.16 -5.79
N ASP A 56 -8.12 13.28 -5.53
CA ASP A 56 -9.54 13.48 -5.85
C ASP A 56 -10.47 12.40 -5.25
N GLY A 57 -10.10 11.87 -4.07
CA GLY A 57 -10.81 10.76 -3.42
C GLY A 57 -10.52 9.38 -4.01
N VAL A 58 -9.62 9.29 -5.00
CA VAL A 58 -9.18 8.03 -5.60
C VAL A 58 -7.80 7.66 -5.03
N PRO A 59 -7.65 6.50 -4.37
CA PRO A 59 -6.35 6.04 -3.91
C PRO A 59 -5.48 5.63 -5.09
N THR A 60 -4.25 6.13 -5.10
CA THR A 60 -3.24 5.91 -6.14
C THR A 60 -1.94 5.46 -5.49
N LEU A 61 -1.23 4.52 -6.10
CA LEU A 61 0.08 4.08 -5.60
C LEU A 61 1.13 5.20 -5.71
N THR A 62 1.94 5.36 -4.67
CA THR A 62 3.18 6.15 -4.71
C THR A 62 4.35 5.29 -5.20
N ASP A 63 5.50 5.90 -5.48
CA ASP A 63 6.74 5.17 -5.78
C ASP A 63 7.09 4.15 -4.67
N ALA A 64 6.95 4.53 -3.40
CA ALA A 64 7.21 3.63 -2.27
C ALA A 64 6.21 2.44 -2.23
N GLY A 65 4.94 2.69 -2.55
CA GLY A 65 3.96 1.62 -2.68
C GLY A 65 4.22 0.70 -3.87
N GLN A 66 4.83 1.21 -4.95
CA GLN A 66 5.23 0.41 -6.10
C GLN A 66 6.38 -0.52 -5.76
N ASP A 67 7.41 0.00 -5.10
CA ASP A 67 8.57 -0.77 -4.62
C ASP A 67 8.15 -1.89 -3.65
N ALA A 68 7.17 -1.62 -2.78
CA ALA A 68 6.64 -2.59 -1.82
C ALA A 68 5.95 -3.82 -2.45
N ILE A 69 5.60 -3.80 -3.76
CA ILE A 69 4.93 -4.91 -4.45
C ILE A 69 5.73 -5.52 -5.61
N GLY A 70 6.97 -5.07 -5.85
CA GLY A 70 7.85 -5.67 -6.87
C GLY A 70 9.05 -4.83 -7.26
#